data_AF-A0A3B0W0C9-F1
#
_entry.id   AF-A0A3B0W0C9-F1
#
_cell.length_a   1.000
_cell.length_b   1.000
_cell.length_c   1.000
_cell.angle_alpha   90.00
_cell.angle_beta   90.00
_cell.angle_gamma   90.00
#
_symmetry.space_group_name_H-M   'P 1'
#
loop_
_entity.id
_entity.type
_entity.pdbx_description
1 polymer ?
#
loop_
_entity_poly.entity_id
_entity_poly.type
_entity_poly.pdbx_seq_one_letter_code
_entity_poly.pdbx_strand_id
1 'polypeptide(L)' 'MISFDPYTSIKGTGSFIVIDKYTNATLAAGMILRKLDGGSSLESQRAYSNFEKELNALVRTQFPEWQCKSIDEL' A
#
# COMPACT_ATOMS: atom_id res chain seq x y z
N MET A 1 -14.50 12.59 2.29
CA MET A 1 -13.86 11.66 3.25
C MET A 1 -14.97 10.79 3.83
N ILE A 2 -14.80 9.47 3.85
CA ILE A 2 -15.77 8.57 4.49
C ILE A 2 -15.32 8.30 5.93
N SER A 3 -16.23 8.43 6.89
CA SER A 3 -15.96 8.10 8.29
C SER A 3 -16.42 6.68 8.55
N PHE A 4 -15.61 5.92 9.30
CA PHE A 4 -15.89 4.55 9.66
C PHE A 4 -15.32 4.23 11.04
N ASP A 5 -15.95 3.27 11.71
CA ASP A 5 -15.56 2.81 13.05
C ASP A 5 -15.41 1.29 13.07
N PRO A 6 -14.66 0.72 14.04
CA PRO A 6 -14.73 -0.70 14.32
C PRO A 6 -16.16 -1.15 14.62
N TYR A 7 -16.59 -2.27 14.03
CA TYR A 7 -17.91 -2.86 14.25
C TYR A 7 -18.19 -3.18 15.71
N THR A 8 -17.15 -3.57 16.45
CA THR A 8 -17.23 -3.82 17.90
C THR A 8 -17.54 -2.56 18.72
N SER A 9 -17.21 -1.38 18.18
CA SER A 9 -17.51 -0.08 18.79
C SER A 9 -18.88 0.42 18.34
N ILE A 10 -19.08 0.56 17.03
CA ILE A 10 -20.32 1.06 16.43
C ILE A 10 -20.72 0.15 15.27
N LYS A 11 -21.78 -0.63 15.46
CA LYS A 11 -22.26 -1.59 14.46
C LYS A 11 -22.68 -0.90 13.15
N GLY A 12 -23.30 0.28 13.23
CA GLY A 12 -23.84 0.98 12.06
C GLY A 12 -22.77 1.46 11.09
N THR A 13 -21.72 2.13 11.58
CA THR A 13 -20.61 2.63 10.76
C THR A 13 -19.50 1.60 10.55
N GLY A 14 -19.54 0.47 11.27
CA GLY A 14 -18.61 -0.64 11.13
C GLY A 14 -19.10 -1.80 10.27
N SER A 15 -20.33 -1.77 9.73
CA SER A 15 -20.83 -2.79 8.81
C SER A 15 -20.93 -2.25 7.38
N PHE A 16 -20.62 -3.09 6.40
CA PHE A 16 -20.79 -2.75 4.98
C PHE A 16 -21.13 -3.99 4.15
N ILE A 17 -21.67 -3.74 2.96
CA ILE A 17 -21.93 -4.77 1.94
C ILE A 17 -21.25 -4.38 0.63
N VAL A 18 -20.92 -5.37 -0.19
CA VAL A 18 -20.34 -5.18 -1.53
C VAL A 18 -21.40 -5.49 -2.55
N ILE A 19 -21.76 -4.51 -3.37
CA ILE A 19 -22.76 -4.63 -4.43
C ILE A 19 -22.06 -4.64 -5.78
N ASP A 20 -22.40 -5.62 -6.61
CA ASP A 20 -22.00 -5.63 -8.01
C ASP A 20 -22.71 -4.51 -8.78
N LYS A 21 -21.95 -3.66 -9.47
CA LYS A 21 -22.48 -2.46 -10.11
C LYS A 21 -23.41 -2.75 -11.29
N TYR A 22 -23.25 -3.87 -11.99
CA TYR A 22 -23.98 -4.15 -13.23
C TYR A 22 -25.22 -5.00 -13.01
N THR A 23 -25.14 -5.96 -12.08
CA THR A 23 -26.23 -6.86 -11.73
C THR A 23 -27.03 -6.39 -10.51
N ASN A 24 -26.49 -5.45 -9.73
CA ASN A 24 -27.02 -5.02 -8.43
C ASN A 24 -27.12 -6.16 -7.40
N ALA A 25 -26.44 -7.28 -7.64
CA ALA A 25 -26.38 -8.39 -6.71
C ALA A 25 -25.50 -8.05 -5.51
N THR A 26 -25.87 -8.54 -4.33
CA THR A 26 -25.01 -8.49 -3.15
C THR A 26 -23.98 -9.61 -3.23
N LEU A 27 -22.70 -9.24 -3.36
CA LEU A 27 -21.61 -10.20 -3.47
C LEU A 27 -21.09 -10.65 -2.10
N ALA A 28 -21.06 -9.72 -1.13
CA ALA A 28 -20.50 -9.98 0.20
C ALA A 28 -21.04 -9.04 1.28
N ALA A 29 -20.87 -9.45 2.53
CA ALA A 29 -21.06 -8.63 3.72
C ALA A 29 -19.76 -8.63 4.55
N GLY A 30 -19.44 -7.50 5.16
CA GLY A 30 -18.20 -7.30 5.90
C GLY A 30 -18.39 -6.42 7.13
N MET A 31 -17.47 -6.61 8.09
CA MET A 31 -17.38 -5.82 9.32
C MET A 31 -15.96 -5.27 9.49
N ILE A 32 -15.87 -3.99 9.86
CA ILE A 32 -14.61 -3.28 10.06
C ILE A 32 -14.04 -3.69 11.43
N LEU A 33 -12.81 -4.19 11.44
CA LEU A 33 -12.17 -4.66 12.68
C LEU A 33 -11.38 -3.55 13.37
N ARG A 34 -10.55 -2.84 12.62
CA ARG A 34 -9.80 -1.67 13.11
C ARG A 34 -9.37 -0.80 11.94
N LYS A 35 -9.07 0.46 12.24
CA LYS A 35 -8.27 1.30 11.36
C LYS A 35 -6.83 0.81 11.36
N LEU A 36 -6.20 0.77 10.20
CA LEU A 36 -4.74 0.68 10.13
C LEU A 36 -4.20 2.09 10.34
N ASP A 37 -3.54 2.31 11.48
CA ASP A 37 -2.72 3.51 11.73
C ASP A 37 -1.47 3.41 10.87
N GLY A 38 -1.64 3.67 9.57
CA GLY A 38 -0.65 3.46 8.53
C GLY A 38 -1.04 4.19 7.26
N GLY A 39 -1.45 5.45 7.41
CA GLY A 39 -1.63 6.41 6.32
C GLY A 39 -0.38 7.27 6.13
N SER A 40 0.80 6.66 6.19
CA SER A 40 2.07 7.31 5.86
C SER A 40 2.94 6.25 5.17
N SER A 41 3.17 6.45 3.88
CA SER A 41 4.27 5.84 3.13
C SER A 41 4.24 4.32 2.95
N LEU A 42 3.75 3.90 1.78
CA LEU A 42 4.33 2.74 1.08
C LEU A 42 5.80 2.99 0.66
N GLU A 43 6.44 4.08 1.09
CA GLU A 43 7.90 4.11 1.25
C GLU A 43 8.23 3.36 2.54
N SER A 44 8.08 2.04 2.49
CA SER A 44 9.02 1.24 3.26
C SER A 44 10.39 1.68 2.72
N GLN A 45 11.16 2.44 3.51
CA GLN A 45 12.59 2.60 3.26
C GLN A 45 13.16 1.19 3.28
N ARG A 46 13.17 0.56 2.11
CA ARG A 46 13.65 -0.80 1.96
C ARG A 46 15.10 -0.75 2.39
N ALA A 47 15.45 -1.49 3.43
CA ALA A 47 16.82 -1.56 3.86
C ALA A 47 17.60 -2.34 2.78
N TYR A 48 18.30 -1.60 1.92
CA TYR A 48 19.16 -2.17 0.90
C TYR A 48 20.46 -2.65 1.53
N SER A 49 20.84 -3.89 1.23
CA SER A 49 22.14 -4.44 1.60
C SER A 49 23.27 -3.69 0.90
N ASN A 50 24.48 -3.73 1.46
CA ASN A 50 25.67 -3.13 0.85
C ASN A 50 25.88 -3.63 -0.59
N PHE A 51 25.63 -4.92 -0.82
CA PHE A 51 25.71 -5.53 -2.15
C PHE A 51 24.77 -4.86 -3.17
N GLU A 52 23.53 -4.55 -2.77
CA GLU A 52 22.54 -3.93 -3.66
C GLU A 52 22.93 -2.50 -4.03
N LYS A 53 23.55 -1.77 -3.10
CA LYS A 53 24.10 -0.42 -3.34
C LYS A 53 25.27 -0.46 -4.32
N GLU A 54 26.20 -1.41 -4.16
CA GLU A 54 27.32 -1.60 -5.08
C GLU A 54 26.85 -2.00 -6.48
N LEU A 55 25.85 -2.89 -6.57
CA LEU A 55 25.25 -3.28 -7.84
C LEU A 55 24.61 -2.07 -8.55
N ASN A 56 23.86 -1.23 -7.84
CA ASN A 56 23.28 -0.01 -8.41
C ASN A 56 24.34 0.95 -8.95
N ALA A 57 25.44 1.14 -8.21
CA ALA A 57 26.56 1.97 -8.65
C ALA A 57 27.22 1.41 -9.94
N LEU A 58 27.42 0.09 -10.01
CA LEU A 58 27.97 -0.57 -11.19
C LEU A 58 27.04 -0.42 -12.40
N VAL A 59 25.74 -0.67 -12.23
CA VAL A 59 24.75 -0.54 -13.30
C VAL A 59 24.71 0.88 -13.85
N ARG A 60 24.74 1.89 -12.98
CA ARG A 60 24.78 3.31 -13.39
C ARG A 60 26.04 3.69 -14.16
N THR A 61 27.15 3.02 -13.89
CA THR A 61 28.43 3.27 -14.57
C THR A 61 28.52 2.56 -15.92
N GLN A 62 28.06 1.31 -15.97
CA GLN A 62 28.19 0.45 -17.14
C GLN A 62 27.04 0.62 -18.16
N PHE A 63 25.85 1.03 -17.71
CA PHE A 63 24.63 1.13 -18.52
C PHE A 63 23.92 2.49 -18.29
N PRO A 64 24.56 3.61 -18.67
CA PRO A 64 23.99 4.94 -18.48
C PRO A 64 22.66 5.14 -19.25
N GLU A 65 22.44 4.39 -20.34
CA GLU A 65 21.20 4.45 -21.12
C GLU A 65 19.95 3.97 -20.35
N TRP A 66 20.11 3.23 -19.25
CA TRP A 66 18.99 2.76 -18.43
C TRP A 66 18.44 3.81 -17.46
N GLN A 67 19.14 4.94 -17.28
CA GLN A 67 18.70 6.04 -16.41
C GLN A 67 18.31 5.58 -15.00
N CYS A 68 19.02 4.60 -14.43
CA CYS A 68 18.73 4.06 -13.11
C CYS A 68 18.90 5.13 -12.02
N LYS A 69 17.87 5.26 -11.15
CA LYS A 69 17.92 6.14 -9.98
C LYS A 69 18.89 5.62 -8.92
N SER A 70 19.48 6.53 -8.15
CA SER A 70 20.31 6.17 -7.00
C SER A 70 19.44 5.56 -5.91
N ILE A 71 19.91 4.44 -5.33
CA ILE A 71 19.25 3.82 -4.17
C ILE A 71 19.28 4.73 -2.94
N ASP A 72 20.23 5.66 -2.86
CA ASP A 72 20.36 6.61 -1.73
C ASP A 72 19.32 7.76 -1.80
N GLU A 73 18.73 7.98 -2.97
CA GLU A 73 17.77 9.07 -3.23
C GLU A 73 16.30 8.56 -3.29
N LEU A 74 16.07 7.32 -2.84
CA LEU A 74 14.80 6.57 -2.92
C LEU A 74 14.11 6.41 -1.56
#